data_AF-A0A1Y2BII0-F1
#
_entry.id   AF-A0A1Y2BII0-F1
#
_cell.length_a   1.000
_cell.length_b   1.000
_cell.length_c   1.000
_cell.angle_alpha   90.00
_cell.angle_beta   90.00
_cell.angle_gamma   90.00
#
_symmetry.space_group_name_H-M   'P 1'
#
loop_
_entity.id
_entity.type
_entity.pdbx_description
1 polymer ?
#
loop_
_entity_poly.entity_id
_entity_poly.type
_entity_poly.pdbx_seq_one_letter_code
_entity_poly.pdbx_strand_id
1 'polypeptide(L)'
;MNSTNDAPSVDTSWELYYNAFNRCMVQDAWITLAVSLIQVILLVLLLLRDIDLGKTRGTSTKLSSPINVLIFSMTVFNCLTNVFKYVAATSIDGVPMVVFFALSSFCLVVTLYSIVLYSWKRGSPVINLLFPSIKSFGVVFLVVLGIVQVAQLITAILANMNLILVYPAISSDWKLMADINYGLTITMDVSMFAFDLFVVLGYLMYLRAVRTAQYPDIQKLQIISRFGLWSCFWLEVYLGCFILFTYWQTQPDAPAVSTFVYEGVLRIVDLGLLGFVFIQLGMKWALLKDEERELKQRRQRIDDAIAVTNNSKSGFQSK
;
A
#
# COMPACT_ATOMS: atom_id res chain seq x y z
N MET A 1 -29.88 -40.50 -40.06
CA MET A 1 -29.80 -39.14 -39.49
C MET A 1 -29.13 -39.27 -38.13
N ASN A 2 -27.81 -39.10 -38.07
CA ASN A 2 -27.07 -39.18 -36.81
C ASN A 2 -27.15 -37.82 -36.13
N SER A 3 -27.86 -37.77 -35.01
CA SER A 3 -27.87 -36.65 -34.08
C SER A 3 -26.59 -36.74 -33.25
N THR A 4 -25.50 -36.14 -33.71
CA THR A 4 -24.34 -35.82 -32.86
C THR A 4 -24.76 -34.69 -31.91
N ASN A 5 -25.32 -35.08 -30.77
CA ASN A 5 -25.35 -34.24 -29.58
C ASN A 5 -23.92 -34.21 -29.02
N ASP A 6 -23.02 -33.51 -29.71
CA ASP A 6 -21.76 -33.10 -29.09
C ASP A 6 -22.13 -32.02 -28.09
N ALA A 7 -22.22 -32.41 -26.81
CA ALA A 7 -22.21 -31.46 -25.72
C ALA A 7 -21.02 -30.51 -25.95
N PRO A 8 -21.19 -29.19 -25.85
CA PRO A 8 -20.09 -28.26 -26.05
C PRO A 8 -18.95 -28.70 -25.13
N SER A 9 -17.82 -29.07 -25.72
CA SER A 9 -16.62 -29.48 -24.98
C SER A 9 -16.32 -28.37 -23.99
N VAL A 10 -16.48 -28.65 -22.69
CA VAL A 10 -16.10 -27.72 -21.63
C VAL A 10 -14.67 -27.30 -21.93
N ASP A 11 -14.49 -26.00 -22.12
CA ASP A 11 -13.26 -25.40 -22.63
C ASP A 11 -12.15 -25.63 -21.58
N THR A 12 -11.42 -26.75 -21.73
CA THR A 12 -10.36 -27.22 -20.82
C THR A 12 -9.26 -26.18 -20.56
N SER A 13 -9.24 -25.12 -21.36
CA SER A 13 -8.33 -23.98 -21.24
C SER A 13 -8.55 -23.20 -19.94
N TRP A 14 -9.77 -22.83 -19.58
CA TRP A 14 -10.07 -22.05 -18.37
C TRP A 14 -9.92 -22.84 -17.08
N GLU A 15 -10.12 -24.15 -17.13
CA GLU A 15 -10.02 -25.03 -15.96
C GLU A 15 -8.63 -24.95 -15.31
N LEU A 16 -7.57 -24.89 -16.12
CA LEU A 16 -6.19 -24.74 -15.64
C LEU A 16 -5.98 -23.42 -14.88
N TYR A 17 -6.49 -22.30 -15.41
CA TYR A 17 -6.37 -20.98 -14.76
C TYR A 17 -7.24 -20.88 -13.50
N TYR A 18 -8.42 -21.51 -13.50
CA TYR A 18 -9.30 -21.57 -12.35
C TYR A 18 -8.67 -22.36 -11.20
N ASN A 19 -8.08 -23.52 -11.51
CA ASN A 19 -7.34 -24.32 -10.54
C ASN A 19 -6.11 -23.58 -9.99
N ALA A 20 -5.37 -22.88 -10.86
CA ALA A 20 -4.25 -22.03 -10.46
C ALA A 20 -4.70 -20.87 -9.54
N PHE A 21 -5.81 -20.20 -9.89
CA PHE A 21 -6.40 -19.12 -9.12
C PHE A 21 -6.79 -19.58 -7.72
N ASN A 22 -7.57 -20.66 -7.61
CA ASN A 22 -8.02 -21.21 -6.32
C ASN A 22 -6.84 -21.62 -5.43
N ARG A 23 -5.83 -22.29 -6.02
CA ARG A 23 -4.61 -22.67 -5.28
C ARG A 23 -3.87 -21.45 -4.74
N CYS A 24 -3.72 -20.40 -5.55
CA CYS A 24 -3.06 -19.17 -5.12
C CYS A 24 -3.86 -18.47 -4.01
N MET A 25 -5.16 -18.27 -4.19
CA MET A 25 -6.05 -17.65 -3.19
C MET A 25 -5.89 -18.27 -1.80
N VAL A 26 -5.93 -19.61 -1.71
CA VAL A 26 -5.79 -20.30 -0.42
C VAL A 26 -4.41 -20.06 0.18
N GLN A 27 -3.34 -20.25 -0.60
CA GLN A 27 -1.98 -20.09 -0.11
C GLN A 27 -1.68 -18.65 0.29
N ASP A 28 -2.09 -17.69 -0.53
CA ASP A 28 -1.83 -16.26 -0.33
C ASP A 28 -2.63 -15.69 0.85
N ALA A 29 -3.83 -16.19 1.12
CA ALA A 29 -4.58 -15.81 2.31
C ALA A 29 -3.83 -16.19 3.60
N TRP A 30 -3.29 -17.41 3.68
CA TRP A 30 -2.50 -17.85 4.85
C TRP A 30 -1.17 -17.11 4.97
N ILE A 31 -0.47 -16.88 3.85
CA ILE A 31 0.76 -16.08 3.83
C ILE A 31 0.44 -14.65 4.30
N THR A 32 -0.61 -14.03 3.77
CA THR A 32 -1.03 -12.68 4.14
C THR A 32 -1.35 -12.60 5.63
N LEU A 33 -2.13 -13.54 6.17
CA LEU A 33 -2.46 -13.56 7.59
C LEU A 33 -1.20 -13.63 8.47
N ALA A 34 -0.29 -14.55 8.17
CA ALA A 34 0.95 -14.73 8.93
C ALA A 34 1.86 -13.49 8.84
N VAL A 35 2.04 -12.95 7.64
CA VAL A 35 2.89 -11.78 7.40
C VAL A 35 2.28 -10.52 8.01
N SER A 36 0.97 -10.31 7.91
CA SER A 36 0.28 -9.18 8.53
C SER A 36 0.38 -9.23 10.05
N LEU A 37 0.33 -10.40 10.68
CA LEU A 37 0.59 -10.54 12.12
C LEU A 37 2.01 -10.08 12.48
N ILE A 38 3.01 -10.51 11.71
CA ILE A 38 4.40 -10.06 11.89
C ILE A 38 4.51 -8.54 11.72
N GLN A 39 3.86 -7.97 10.69
CA GLN A 39 3.87 -6.53 10.44
C GLN A 39 3.23 -5.73 11.60
N VAL A 40 2.14 -6.22 12.18
CA VAL A 40 1.52 -5.61 13.36
C VAL A 40 2.45 -5.68 14.57
N ILE A 41 3.08 -6.84 14.82
CA ILE A 41 4.05 -6.98 15.92
C ILE A 41 5.21 -6.00 15.73
N LEU A 42 5.78 -5.92 14.53
CA LEU A 42 6.84 -4.95 14.21
C LEU A 42 6.37 -3.51 14.43
N LEU A 43 5.16 -3.16 13.99
CA LEU A 43 4.61 -1.83 14.21
C LEU A 43 4.48 -1.51 15.71
N VAL A 44 3.98 -2.44 16.52
CA VAL A 44 3.87 -2.30 17.97
C VAL A 44 5.24 -2.10 18.61
N LEU A 45 6.24 -2.91 18.25
CA LEU A 45 7.62 -2.76 18.74
C LEU A 45 8.20 -1.38 18.39
N LEU A 46 7.95 -0.89 17.16
CA LEU A 46 8.37 0.44 16.74
C LEU A 46 7.65 1.55 17.50
N LEU A 47 6.37 1.38 17.83
CA LEU A 47 5.60 2.32 18.66
C LEU A 47 6.13 2.38 20.10
N LEU A 48 6.42 1.23 20.70
CA LEU A 48 7.02 1.17 22.04
C LEU A 48 8.36 1.90 22.09
N ARG A 49 9.22 1.67 21.08
CA ARG A 49 10.50 2.36 20.96
C ARG A 49 10.36 3.88 20.79
N ASP A 50 9.39 4.32 19.98
CA ASP A 50 9.09 5.75 19.78
C ASP A 50 8.65 6.42 21.09
N ILE A 51 7.83 5.74 21.89
CA ILE A 51 7.40 6.22 23.22
C ILE A 51 8.59 6.39 24.16
N ASP A 52 9.51 5.44 24.19
CA ASP A 52 10.69 5.50 25.06
C ASP A 52 11.68 6.60 24.65
N LEU A 53 11.83 6.84 23.35
CA LEU A 53 12.57 8.01 22.82
C LEU A 53 11.85 9.32 23.16
N GLY A 54 10.52 9.35 23.09
CA GLY A 54 9.69 10.50 23.49
C GLY A 54 9.88 10.91 24.94
N LYS A 55 9.84 9.93 25.86
CA LYS A 55 10.13 10.15 27.29
C LYS A 55 11.51 10.76 27.50
N THR A 56 12.51 10.26 26.79
CA THR A 56 13.89 10.76 26.82
C THR A 56 13.98 12.24 26.40
N ARG A 57 13.12 12.69 25.49
CA ARG A 57 13.08 14.07 24.99
C ARG A 57 12.30 15.02 25.89
N GLY A 58 11.54 14.51 26.87
CA GLY A 58 10.57 15.31 27.62
C GLY A 58 9.38 15.75 26.77
N THR A 59 9.13 15.10 25.63
CA THR A 59 7.97 15.37 24.76
C THR A 59 6.97 14.23 24.88
N SER A 60 5.70 14.55 25.09
CA SER A 60 4.63 13.56 25.01
C SER A 60 4.43 13.13 23.57
N THR A 61 5.01 11.99 23.19
CA THR A 61 4.79 11.35 21.90
C THR A 61 3.38 10.76 21.87
N LYS A 62 2.55 11.22 20.94
CA LYS A 62 1.21 10.67 20.73
C LYS A 62 1.32 9.30 20.07
N LEU A 63 0.81 8.26 20.75
CA LEU A 63 0.75 6.88 20.25
C LEU A 63 0.10 6.80 18.84
N SER A 64 -0.94 7.62 18.63
CA SER A 64 -1.69 7.74 17.38
C SER A 64 -1.15 8.89 16.51
N SER A 65 0.05 8.70 15.95
CA SER A 65 0.46 9.50 14.80
C SER A 65 -0.37 9.08 13.57
N PRO A 66 -0.82 10.02 12.71
CA PRO A 66 -1.53 9.69 11.49
C PRO A 66 -0.81 8.65 10.61
N ILE A 67 0.53 8.67 10.59
CA ILE A 67 1.36 7.71 9.85
C ILE A 67 1.17 6.29 10.42
N ASN A 68 1.12 6.14 11.74
CA ASN A 68 0.95 4.85 12.40
C ASN A 68 -0.44 4.27 12.14
N VAL A 69 -1.46 5.13 12.20
CA VAL A 69 -2.85 4.75 11.87
C VAL A 69 -2.95 4.28 10.43
N LEU A 70 -2.29 4.98 9.49
CA LEU A 70 -2.29 4.59 8.08
C LEU A 70 -1.56 3.26 7.85
N ILE A 71 -0.39 3.03 8.46
CA ILE A 71 0.31 1.74 8.35
C ILE A 71 -0.53 0.60 8.93
N PHE A 72 -1.14 0.82 10.09
CA PHE A 72 -2.04 -0.15 10.70
C PHE A 72 -3.26 -0.43 9.81
N SER A 73 -3.90 0.61 9.29
CA SER A 73 -5.02 0.53 8.35
C SER A 73 -4.65 -0.30 7.13
N MET A 74 -3.55 0.04 6.43
CA MET A 74 -3.07 -0.72 5.28
C MET A 74 -2.83 -2.18 5.60
N THR A 75 -2.26 -2.49 6.77
CA THR A 75 -1.97 -3.87 7.19
C THR A 75 -3.25 -4.66 7.44
N VAL A 76 -4.17 -4.09 8.22
CA VAL A 76 -5.43 -4.77 8.60
C VAL A 76 -6.34 -4.93 7.40
N PHE A 77 -6.56 -3.88 6.61
CA PHE A 77 -7.46 -3.95 5.47
C PHE A 77 -6.90 -4.84 4.36
N ASN A 78 -5.59 -4.85 4.10
CA ASN A 78 -5.01 -5.81 3.15
C ASN A 78 -5.19 -7.27 3.61
N CYS A 79 -5.04 -7.54 4.91
CA CYS A 79 -5.31 -8.85 5.48
C CYS A 79 -6.78 -9.25 5.30
N LEU A 80 -7.71 -8.34 5.62
CA LEU A 80 -9.13 -8.58 5.46
C LEU A 80 -9.54 -8.80 4.01
N THR A 81 -8.96 -8.05 3.05
CA THR A 81 -9.18 -8.27 1.62
C THR A 81 -8.90 -9.72 1.24
N ASN A 82 -7.72 -10.25 1.58
CA ASN A 82 -7.33 -11.62 1.23
C ASN A 82 -8.15 -12.67 1.98
N VAL A 83 -8.47 -12.45 3.26
CA VAL A 83 -9.35 -13.34 4.03
C VAL A 83 -10.74 -13.40 3.41
N PHE A 84 -11.33 -12.27 3.04
CA PHE A 84 -12.65 -12.26 2.41
C PHE A 84 -12.64 -12.87 1.01
N LYS A 85 -11.58 -12.67 0.20
CA LYS A 85 -11.42 -13.41 -1.07
C LYS A 85 -11.39 -14.92 -0.84
N TYR A 86 -10.63 -15.39 0.15
CA TYR A 86 -10.58 -16.81 0.49
C TYR A 86 -11.96 -17.35 0.89
N VAL A 87 -12.67 -16.66 1.79
CA VAL A 87 -14.01 -17.10 2.22
C VAL A 87 -14.98 -17.10 1.05
N ALA A 88 -14.92 -16.09 0.18
CA ALA A 88 -15.72 -16.03 -1.06
C ALA A 88 -15.44 -17.24 -1.96
N ALA A 89 -14.16 -17.58 -2.18
CA ALA A 89 -13.76 -18.71 -3.02
C ALA A 89 -14.20 -20.08 -2.46
N THR A 90 -14.33 -20.20 -1.13
CA THR A 90 -14.83 -21.42 -0.47
C THR A 90 -16.35 -21.48 -0.33
N SER A 91 -17.06 -20.40 -0.67
CA SER A 91 -18.52 -20.33 -0.54
C SER A 91 -19.20 -21.09 -1.68
N ILE A 92 -20.10 -22.00 -1.35
CA ILE A 92 -20.88 -22.77 -2.34
C ILE A 92 -22.09 -21.94 -2.83
N ASP A 93 -22.71 -21.19 -1.91
CA ASP A 93 -23.86 -20.35 -2.22
C ASP A 93 -23.44 -19.03 -2.88
N GLY A 94 -24.16 -18.64 -3.93
CA GLY A 94 -23.86 -17.40 -4.67
C GLY A 94 -24.02 -16.12 -3.84
N VAL A 95 -24.97 -16.09 -2.90
CA VAL A 95 -25.21 -14.89 -2.07
C VAL A 95 -24.05 -14.60 -1.11
N PRO A 96 -23.60 -15.54 -0.26
CA PRO A 96 -22.37 -15.36 0.54
C PRO A 96 -21.15 -15.00 -0.30
N MET A 97 -20.98 -15.63 -1.47
CA MET A 97 -19.86 -15.33 -2.37
C MET A 97 -19.83 -13.85 -2.77
N VAL A 98 -20.97 -13.29 -3.20
CA VAL A 98 -21.10 -11.86 -3.55
C VAL A 98 -20.81 -10.96 -2.35
N VAL A 99 -21.34 -11.30 -1.17
CA VAL A 99 -21.13 -10.51 0.06
C VAL A 99 -19.65 -10.43 0.41
N PHE A 100 -18.94 -11.55 0.37
CA PHE A 100 -17.51 -11.57 0.69
C PHE A 100 -16.65 -10.89 -0.40
N PHE A 101 -17.03 -10.98 -1.68
CA PHE A 101 -16.37 -10.18 -2.72
C PHE A 101 -16.58 -8.67 -2.54
N ALA A 102 -17.78 -8.25 -2.12
CA ALA A 102 -18.07 -6.85 -1.81
C ALA A 102 -17.22 -6.34 -0.64
N LEU A 103 -17.13 -7.13 0.44
CA LEU A 103 -16.28 -6.81 1.60
C LEU A 103 -14.79 -6.76 1.23
N SER A 104 -14.32 -7.73 0.44
CA SER A 104 -12.95 -7.73 -0.09
C SER A 104 -12.65 -6.46 -0.90
N SER A 105 -13.55 -6.10 -1.81
CA SER A 105 -13.42 -4.91 -2.67
C SER A 105 -13.40 -3.63 -1.85
N PHE A 106 -14.25 -3.53 -0.82
CA PHE A 106 -14.25 -2.41 0.12
C PHE A 106 -12.91 -2.31 0.86
N CYS A 107 -12.40 -3.41 1.41
CA CYS A 107 -11.11 -3.42 2.10
C CYS A 107 -9.95 -3.06 1.16
N LEU A 108 -10.01 -3.48 -0.11
CA LEU A 108 -8.99 -3.13 -1.11
C LEU A 108 -8.99 -1.63 -1.39
N VAL A 109 -10.18 -1.05 -1.61
CA VAL A 109 -10.38 0.39 -1.80
C VAL A 109 -9.84 1.18 -0.61
N VAL A 110 -10.20 0.81 0.63
CA VAL A 110 -9.67 1.45 1.83
C VAL A 110 -8.14 1.35 1.91
N THR A 111 -7.57 0.22 1.50
CA THR A 111 -6.11 0.01 1.46
C THR A 111 -5.45 0.94 0.45
N LEU A 112 -5.93 0.98 -0.80
CA LEU A 112 -5.39 1.84 -1.86
C LEU A 112 -5.52 3.33 -1.50
N TYR A 113 -6.66 3.75 -0.94
CA TYR A 113 -6.83 5.11 -0.45
C TYR A 113 -5.84 5.44 0.68
N SER A 114 -5.65 4.51 1.63
CA SER A 114 -4.69 4.66 2.73
C SER A 114 -3.26 4.81 2.20
N ILE A 115 -2.89 4.11 1.12
CA ILE A 115 -1.58 4.24 0.46
C ILE A 115 -1.37 5.65 -0.09
N VAL A 116 -2.35 6.21 -0.82
CA VAL A 116 -2.21 7.56 -1.39
C VAL A 116 -2.20 8.62 -0.29
N LEU A 117 -3.07 8.51 0.72
CA LEU A 117 -3.05 9.39 1.89
C LEU A 117 -1.70 9.32 2.62
N TYR A 118 -1.12 8.13 2.75
CA TYR A 118 0.18 7.93 3.34
C TYR A 118 1.28 8.61 2.53
N SER A 119 1.33 8.37 1.21
CA SER A 119 2.27 9.01 0.29
C SER A 119 2.15 10.54 0.35
N TRP A 120 0.93 11.08 0.40
CA TRP A 120 0.70 12.52 0.58
C TRP A 120 1.23 13.02 1.92
N LYS A 121 0.87 12.40 3.05
CA LYS A 121 1.32 12.83 4.37
C LYS A 121 2.85 12.78 4.51
N ARG A 122 3.48 11.79 3.88
CA ARG A 122 4.95 11.65 3.83
C ARG A 122 5.61 12.67 2.91
N GLY A 123 5.06 12.90 1.72
CA GLY A 123 5.61 13.81 0.72
C GLY A 123 5.36 15.29 1.02
N SER A 124 4.25 15.60 1.67
CA SER A 124 3.78 16.98 1.90
C SER A 124 4.82 17.88 2.57
N PRO A 125 5.59 17.47 3.61
CA PRO A 125 6.63 18.33 4.18
C PRO A 125 7.69 18.77 3.17
N VAL A 126 8.14 17.87 2.29
CA VAL A 126 9.14 18.17 1.26
C VAL A 126 8.54 19.04 0.17
N ILE A 127 7.33 18.68 -0.27
CA ILE A 127 6.63 19.35 -1.36
C ILE A 127 6.21 20.77 -0.94
N ASN A 128 5.71 20.98 0.28
CA ASN A 128 5.31 22.30 0.76
C ASN A 128 6.50 23.27 0.88
N LEU A 129 7.71 22.74 1.10
CA LEU A 129 8.93 23.53 1.14
C LEU A 129 9.34 24.02 -0.27
N LEU A 130 9.08 23.22 -1.30
CA LEU A 130 9.36 23.57 -2.69
C LEU A 130 8.23 24.40 -3.33
N PHE A 131 6.97 24.04 -3.06
CA PHE A 131 5.77 24.57 -3.71
C PHE A 131 4.62 24.75 -2.71
N PRO A 132 4.63 25.80 -1.86
CA PRO A 132 3.63 25.96 -0.80
C PRO A 132 2.18 26.05 -1.32
N SER A 133 1.98 26.56 -2.54
CA SER A 133 0.66 26.67 -3.18
C SER A 133 0.00 25.32 -3.51
N ILE A 134 0.78 24.23 -3.59
CA ILE A 134 0.28 22.93 -4.05
C ILE A 134 -0.49 22.17 -2.96
N LYS A 135 -0.46 22.65 -1.71
CA LYS A 135 -1.16 22.03 -0.59
C LYS A 135 -2.67 21.90 -0.85
N SER A 136 -3.29 22.92 -1.42
CA SER A 136 -4.72 22.91 -1.76
C SER A 136 -5.02 21.91 -2.88
N PHE A 137 -4.14 21.82 -3.88
CA PHE A 137 -4.29 20.86 -4.98
C PHE A 137 -4.28 19.41 -4.50
N GLY A 138 -3.36 19.06 -3.58
CA GLY A 138 -3.31 17.71 -3.04
C GLY A 138 -4.58 17.30 -2.28
N VAL A 139 -5.23 18.23 -1.59
CA VAL A 139 -6.52 17.94 -0.92
C VAL A 139 -7.62 17.69 -1.95
N VAL A 140 -7.73 18.53 -2.98
CA VAL A 140 -8.71 18.36 -4.05
C VAL A 140 -8.48 17.03 -4.78
N PHE A 141 -7.22 16.71 -5.09
CA PHE A 141 -6.84 15.43 -5.70
C PHE A 141 -7.30 14.23 -4.86
N LEU A 142 -7.06 14.24 -3.55
CA LEU A 142 -7.49 13.16 -2.64
C LEU A 142 -9.01 13.01 -2.60
N VAL A 143 -9.76 14.11 -2.62
CA VAL A 143 -11.24 14.07 -2.66
C VAL A 143 -11.72 13.47 -3.97
N VAL A 144 -11.19 13.92 -5.10
CA VAL A 144 -11.54 13.38 -6.44
C VAL A 144 -11.20 11.88 -6.51
N LEU A 145 -10.02 11.49 -6.04
CA LEU A 145 -9.60 10.10 -6.00
C LEU A 145 -10.54 9.25 -5.14
N GLY A 146 -10.97 9.77 -3.99
CA GLY A 146 -11.96 9.10 -3.13
C GLY A 146 -13.30 8.88 -3.84
N ILE A 147 -13.78 9.87 -4.60
CA ILE A 147 -15.01 9.74 -5.42
C ILE A 147 -14.85 8.64 -6.47
N VAL A 148 -13.72 8.62 -7.20
CA VAL A 148 -13.43 7.61 -8.21
C VAL A 148 -13.37 6.20 -7.59
N GLN A 149 -12.74 6.05 -6.43
CA GLN A 149 -12.68 4.75 -5.74
C GLN A 149 -14.06 4.28 -5.25
N VAL A 150 -14.92 5.18 -4.77
CA VAL A 150 -16.30 4.81 -4.41
C VAL A 150 -17.09 4.36 -5.64
N ALA A 151 -16.93 5.07 -6.77
CA ALA A 151 -17.53 4.64 -8.04
C ALA A 151 -17.03 3.25 -8.45
N GLN A 152 -15.71 3.01 -8.38
CA GLN A 152 -15.10 1.70 -8.67
C GLN A 152 -15.64 0.60 -7.76
N LEU A 153 -15.79 0.87 -6.47
CA LEU A 153 -16.37 -0.09 -5.51
C LEU A 153 -17.80 -0.47 -5.91
N ILE A 154 -18.64 0.52 -6.20
CA ILE A 154 -20.03 0.29 -6.59
C ILE A 154 -20.08 -0.56 -7.87
N THR A 155 -19.29 -0.21 -8.88
CA THR A 155 -19.26 -0.96 -10.15
C THR A 155 -18.73 -2.38 -9.97
N ALA A 156 -17.73 -2.58 -9.12
CA ALA A 156 -17.21 -3.92 -8.82
C ALA A 156 -18.26 -4.80 -8.11
N ILE A 157 -19.03 -4.23 -7.17
CA ILE A 157 -20.11 -4.96 -6.50
C ILE A 157 -21.20 -5.33 -7.50
N LEU A 158 -21.64 -4.39 -8.33
CA LEU A 158 -22.67 -4.62 -9.36
C LEU A 158 -22.23 -5.68 -10.39
N ALA A 159 -20.97 -5.64 -10.83
CA ALA A 159 -20.42 -6.63 -11.75
C ALA A 159 -20.44 -8.04 -11.14
N ASN A 160 -20.07 -8.19 -9.86
CA ASN A 160 -20.11 -9.47 -9.16
C ASN A 160 -21.54 -9.97 -8.92
N MET A 161 -22.47 -9.08 -8.57
CA MET A 161 -23.90 -9.42 -8.44
C MET A 161 -24.47 -9.96 -9.75
N ASN A 162 -24.22 -9.26 -10.87
CA ASN A 162 -24.69 -9.68 -12.18
C ASN A 162 -24.07 -11.01 -12.62
N LEU A 163 -22.79 -11.24 -12.33
CA LEU A 163 -22.09 -12.48 -12.68
C LEU A 163 -22.62 -13.68 -11.89
N ILE A 164 -22.81 -13.53 -10.57
CA ILE A 164 -23.01 -14.68 -9.66
C ILE A 164 -24.50 -14.97 -9.43
N LEU A 165 -25.36 -13.94 -9.40
CA LEU A 165 -26.77 -14.10 -8.99
C LEU A 165 -27.76 -14.13 -10.16
N VAL A 166 -27.37 -13.70 -11.38
CA VAL A 166 -28.31 -13.38 -12.47
C VAL A 166 -28.15 -14.26 -13.74
N TYR A 167 -27.31 -15.32 -13.74
CA TYR A 167 -27.00 -16.18 -14.92
C TYR A 167 -28.20 -16.64 -15.81
N PRO A 168 -28.09 -16.84 -17.16
CA PRO A 168 -27.23 -16.27 -18.22
C PRO A 168 -27.98 -15.31 -19.18
N ALA A 169 -29.19 -14.82 -18.85
CA ALA A 169 -30.04 -14.12 -19.81
C ALA A 169 -29.59 -12.68 -20.17
N ILE A 170 -28.52 -12.16 -19.54
CA ILE A 170 -28.09 -10.76 -19.67
C ILE A 170 -26.57 -10.67 -19.85
N SER A 171 -26.05 -11.12 -20.99
CA SER A 171 -24.61 -11.06 -21.28
C SER A 171 -24.09 -9.64 -21.55
N SER A 172 -24.96 -8.71 -21.99
CA SER A 172 -24.59 -7.32 -22.30
C SER A 172 -24.29 -6.49 -21.05
N ASP A 173 -25.10 -6.61 -20.01
CA ASP A 173 -25.06 -5.69 -18.86
C ASP A 173 -23.92 -6.04 -17.91
N TRP A 174 -23.60 -7.33 -17.78
CA TRP A 174 -22.38 -7.76 -17.08
C TRP A 174 -21.13 -7.20 -17.76
N LYS A 175 -21.02 -7.37 -19.09
CA LYS A 175 -19.85 -6.91 -19.85
C LYS A 175 -19.68 -5.40 -19.74
N LEU A 176 -20.77 -4.64 -19.87
CA LEU A 176 -20.75 -3.19 -19.69
C LEU A 176 -20.21 -2.80 -18.30
N MET A 177 -20.68 -3.46 -17.23
CA MET A 177 -20.21 -3.17 -15.87
C MET A 177 -18.75 -3.56 -15.66
N ALA A 178 -18.31 -4.68 -16.23
CA ALA A 178 -16.92 -5.13 -16.21
C ALA A 178 -16.00 -4.15 -16.95
N ASP A 179 -16.40 -3.67 -18.13
CA ASP A 179 -15.66 -2.69 -18.93
C ASP A 179 -15.57 -1.33 -18.21
N ILE A 180 -16.66 -0.87 -17.59
CA ILE A 180 -16.65 0.36 -16.75
C ILE A 180 -15.69 0.19 -15.57
N ASN A 181 -15.77 -0.93 -14.85
CA ASN A 181 -14.90 -1.20 -13.72
C ASN A 181 -13.42 -1.29 -14.13
N TYR A 182 -13.13 -1.86 -15.30
CA TYR A 182 -11.78 -1.89 -15.87
C TYR A 182 -11.29 -0.48 -16.23
N GLY A 183 -12.12 0.35 -16.86
CA GLY A 183 -11.79 1.75 -17.15
C GLY A 183 -11.52 2.57 -15.89
N LEU A 184 -12.32 2.38 -14.83
CA LEU A 184 -12.09 3.00 -13.52
C LEU A 184 -10.79 2.49 -12.88
N THR A 185 -10.47 1.21 -13.02
CA THR A 185 -9.23 0.60 -12.53
C THR A 185 -8.00 1.21 -13.19
N ILE A 186 -8.00 1.35 -14.52
CA ILE A 186 -6.93 2.04 -15.25
C ILE A 186 -6.83 3.50 -14.81
N THR A 187 -7.95 4.20 -14.71
CA THR A 187 -7.98 5.61 -14.31
C THR A 187 -7.36 5.81 -12.92
N MET A 188 -7.69 4.90 -11.99
CA MET A 188 -7.13 4.88 -10.65
C MET A 188 -5.63 4.65 -10.65
N ASP A 189 -5.17 3.65 -11.39
CA ASP A 189 -3.75 3.35 -11.51
C ASP A 189 -2.97 4.52 -12.09
N VAL A 190 -3.37 5.04 -13.26
CA VAL A 190 -2.73 6.19 -13.91
C VAL A 190 -2.70 7.41 -12.98
N SER A 191 -3.77 7.62 -12.20
CA SER A 191 -3.82 8.71 -11.21
C SER A 191 -2.84 8.50 -10.06
N MET A 192 -2.70 7.26 -9.56
CA MET A 192 -1.74 6.89 -8.52
C MET A 192 -0.31 7.01 -9.04
N PHE A 193 -0.01 6.52 -10.24
CA PHE A 193 1.27 6.68 -10.93
C PHE A 193 1.65 8.15 -11.08
N ALA A 194 0.73 8.99 -11.60
CA ALA A 194 0.99 10.41 -11.79
C ALA A 194 1.26 11.12 -10.47
N PHE A 195 0.53 10.74 -9.41
CA PHE A 195 0.73 11.27 -8.07
C PHE A 195 2.09 10.86 -7.48
N ASP A 196 2.46 9.58 -7.59
CA ASP A 196 3.73 9.08 -7.09
C ASP A 196 4.91 9.68 -7.85
N LEU A 197 4.80 9.81 -9.18
CA LEU A 197 5.78 10.51 -10.00
C LEU A 197 5.94 11.97 -9.56
N PHE A 198 4.84 12.68 -9.29
CA PHE A 198 4.89 14.03 -8.75
C PHE A 198 5.63 14.10 -7.40
N VAL A 199 5.33 13.19 -6.47
CA VAL A 199 6.01 13.10 -5.16
C VAL A 199 7.50 12.79 -5.34
N VAL A 200 7.85 11.86 -6.22
CA VAL A 200 9.23 11.48 -6.55
C VAL A 200 10.01 12.64 -7.14
N LEU A 201 9.42 13.39 -8.08
CA LEU A 201 10.04 14.59 -8.63
C LEU A 201 10.31 15.63 -7.53
N GLY A 202 9.38 15.80 -6.59
CA GLY A 202 9.59 16.62 -5.40
C GLY A 202 10.79 16.17 -4.57
N TYR A 203 10.94 14.87 -4.32
CA TYR A 203 12.10 14.31 -3.63
C TYR A 203 13.42 14.55 -4.39
N LEU A 204 13.43 14.31 -5.70
CA LEU A 204 14.64 14.51 -6.52
C LEU A 204 15.06 15.98 -6.58
N MET A 205 14.12 16.90 -6.73
CA MET A 205 14.39 18.34 -6.70
C MET A 205 14.96 18.76 -5.35
N TYR A 206 14.37 18.28 -4.25
CA TYR A 206 14.88 18.54 -2.91
C TYR A 206 16.29 18.01 -2.71
N LEU A 207 16.55 16.74 -3.06
CA LEU A 207 17.87 16.12 -2.94
C LEU A 207 18.93 16.86 -3.77
N ARG A 208 18.56 17.36 -4.95
CA ARG A 208 19.44 18.16 -5.81
C ARG A 208 19.78 19.51 -5.19
N ALA A 209 18.78 20.23 -4.65
CA ALA A 209 18.97 21.54 -4.03
C ALA A 209 19.84 21.47 -2.77
N VAL A 210 19.75 20.36 -2.04
CA VAL A 210 20.35 20.20 -0.71
C VAL A 210 21.72 19.52 -0.75
N ARG A 211 22.15 19.02 -1.91
CA ARG A 211 23.45 18.35 -2.12
C ARG A 211 24.67 19.18 -1.67
N THR A 212 24.53 20.50 -1.60
CA THR A 212 25.60 21.44 -1.23
C THR A 212 25.58 21.89 0.23
N ALA A 213 24.54 21.58 1.01
CA ALA A 213 24.39 22.05 2.39
C ALA A 213 24.58 20.90 3.40
N GLN A 214 25.30 21.13 4.50
CA GLN A 214 25.50 20.16 5.59
C GLN A 214 24.65 20.52 6.82
N TYR A 215 23.33 20.41 6.71
CA TYR A 215 22.41 20.56 7.84
C TYR A 215 21.89 19.20 8.37
N PRO A 216 21.71 19.01 9.69
CA PRO A 216 21.20 17.77 10.28
C PRO A 216 19.83 17.34 9.76
N ASP A 217 18.92 18.31 9.55
CA ASP A 217 17.55 18.04 9.07
C ASP A 217 17.50 17.38 7.68
N ILE A 218 18.62 17.44 6.93
CA ILE A 218 18.75 16.82 5.61
C ILE A 218 18.77 15.30 5.71
N GLN A 219 19.33 14.71 6.78
CA GLN A 219 19.50 13.25 6.88
C GLN A 219 18.15 12.54 6.94
N LYS A 220 17.21 13.07 7.73
CA LYS A 220 15.84 12.55 7.81
C LYS A 220 15.13 12.61 6.46
N LEU A 221 15.23 13.74 5.75
CA LEU A 221 14.61 13.88 4.42
C LEU A 221 15.27 12.97 3.38
N GLN A 222 16.57 12.69 3.49
CA GLN A 222 17.26 11.71 2.64
C GLN A 222 16.75 10.28 2.88
N ILE A 223 16.55 9.88 4.14
CA ILE A 223 15.95 8.57 4.47
C ILE A 223 14.55 8.48 3.87
N ILE A 224 13.70 9.47 4.11
CA ILE A 224 12.33 9.53 3.56
C ILE A 224 12.34 9.42 2.03
N SER A 225 13.24 10.14 1.36
CA SER A 225 13.33 10.15 -0.10
C SER A 225 13.78 8.79 -0.66
N ARG A 226 14.76 8.13 -0.04
CA ARG A 226 15.26 6.81 -0.49
C ARG A 226 14.20 5.72 -0.36
N PHE A 227 13.56 5.63 0.80
CA PHE A 227 12.45 4.69 1.00
C PHE A 227 11.23 5.07 0.17
N GLY A 228 11.00 6.37 -0.06
CA GLY A 228 9.99 6.89 -0.97
C GLY A 228 10.13 6.33 -2.38
N LEU A 229 11.32 6.44 -2.97
CA LEU A 229 11.62 5.88 -4.30
C LEU A 229 11.36 4.37 -4.39
N TRP A 230 11.86 3.60 -3.42
CA TRP A 230 11.62 2.15 -3.37
C TRP A 230 10.14 1.81 -3.24
N SER A 231 9.40 2.57 -2.42
CA SER A 231 7.96 2.35 -2.26
C SER A 231 7.16 2.65 -3.51
N CYS A 232 7.50 3.70 -4.25
CA CYS A 232 6.84 4.03 -5.51
C CYS A 232 7.15 2.95 -6.54
N PHE A 233 8.43 2.58 -6.73
CA PHE A 233 8.80 1.49 -7.63
C PHE A 233 8.04 0.19 -7.36
N TRP A 234 7.95 -0.20 -6.08
CA TRP A 234 7.23 -1.41 -5.70
C TRP A 234 5.72 -1.30 -5.94
N LEU A 235 5.14 -0.12 -5.67
CA LEU A 235 3.73 0.14 -5.93
C LEU A 235 3.41 0.07 -7.43
N GLU A 236 4.30 0.56 -8.30
CA GLU A 236 4.11 0.46 -9.76
C GLU A 236 4.16 -0.99 -10.27
N VAL A 237 5.06 -1.80 -9.73
CA VAL A 237 5.10 -3.24 -10.06
C VAL A 237 3.78 -3.91 -9.65
N TYR A 238 3.27 -3.57 -8.46
CA TYR A 238 1.98 -4.06 -7.98
C TYR A 238 0.81 -3.60 -8.87
N LEU A 239 0.72 -2.31 -9.18
CA LEU A 239 -0.37 -1.74 -9.97
C LEU A 239 -0.37 -2.26 -11.42
N GLY A 240 0.82 -2.36 -12.04
CA GLY A 240 0.96 -2.96 -13.37
C GLY A 240 0.50 -4.43 -13.40
N CYS A 241 0.84 -5.21 -12.37
CA CYS A 241 0.33 -6.57 -12.22
C CYS A 241 -1.20 -6.60 -12.00
N PHE A 242 -1.74 -5.64 -11.24
CA PHE A 242 -3.17 -5.50 -11.00
C PHE A 242 -3.96 -5.20 -12.29
N ILE A 243 -3.46 -4.30 -13.14
CA ILE A 243 -4.05 -4.05 -14.46
C ILE A 243 -4.00 -5.31 -15.32
N LEU A 244 -2.84 -5.98 -15.42
CA LEU A 244 -2.69 -7.18 -16.24
C LEU A 244 -3.66 -8.27 -15.80
N PHE A 245 -3.76 -8.51 -14.49
CA PHE A 245 -4.71 -9.47 -13.93
C PHE A 245 -6.16 -9.07 -14.27
N THR A 246 -6.53 -7.81 -14.07
CA THR A 246 -7.89 -7.32 -14.36
C THR A 246 -8.20 -7.45 -15.85
N TYR A 247 -7.26 -7.13 -16.73
CA TYR A 247 -7.41 -7.28 -18.18
C TYR A 247 -7.66 -8.73 -18.59
N TRP A 248 -6.94 -9.69 -17.99
CA TRP A 248 -7.16 -11.11 -18.27
C TRP A 248 -8.52 -11.61 -17.77
N GLN A 249 -9.02 -11.07 -16.67
CA GLN A 249 -10.34 -11.42 -16.12
C GLN A 249 -11.50 -10.83 -16.93
N THR A 250 -11.26 -9.80 -17.76
CA THR A 250 -12.30 -9.21 -18.61
C THR A 250 -12.38 -9.82 -20.01
N GLN A 251 -11.40 -10.65 -20.41
CA GLN A 251 -11.44 -11.34 -21.68
C GLN A 251 -12.42 -12.53 -21.64
N PRO A 252 -13.17 -12.79 -22.73
CA PRO A 252 -14.02 -13.97 -22.83
C PRO A 252 -13.19 -15.26 -23.02
N ASP A 253 -12.06 -15.16 -23.69
CA ASP A 253 -11.17 -16.27 -24.00
C ASP A 253 -10.11 -16.45 -22.92
N ALA A 254 -9.61 -17.68 -22.76
CA ALA A 254 -8.56 -17.98 -21.82
C ALA A 254 -7.31 -17.11 -22.08
N PRO A 255 -6.60 -16.64 -21.03
CA PRO A 255 -5.45 -15.76 -21.21
C PRO A 255 -4.39 -16.39 -22.11
N ALA A 256 -3.90 -15.65 -23.11
CA ALA A 256 -2.83 -16.09 -24.03
C ALA A 256 -1.43 -16.07 -23.38
N VAL A 257 -1.34 -16.45 -22.09
CA VAL A 257 -0.11 -16.49 -21.29
C VAL A 257 -0.02 -17.82 -20.56
N SER A 258 1.19 -18.33 -20.34
CA SER A 258 1.37 -19.56 -19.56
C SER A 258 0.76 -19.44 -18.15
N THR A 259 0.26 -20.55 -17.60
CA THR A 259 -0.24 -20.62 -16.22
C THR A 259 0.80 -20.15 -15.20
N PHE A 260 2.08 -20.41 -15.45
CA PHE A 260 3.17 -19.91 -14.60
C PHE A 260 3.21 -18.37 -14.51
N VAL A 261 3.08 -17.67 -15.64
CA VAL A 261 3.05 -16.20 -15.68
C VAL A 261 1.80 -15.66 -15.00
N TYR A 262 0.65 -16.29 -15.26
CA TYR A 262 -0.63 -15.95 -14.62
C TYR A 262 -0.55 -16.07 -13.10
N GLU A 263 -0.01 -17.19 -12.59
CA GLU A 263 0.22 -17.40 -11.16
C GLU A 263 1.19 -16.36 -10.58
N GLY A 264 2.29 -16.08 -11.27
CA GLY A 264 3.25 -15.06 -10.83
C GLY A 264 2.62 -13.67 -10.66
N VAL A 265 1.82 -13.23 -11.63
CA VAL A 265 1.10 -11.95 -11.56
C VAL A 265 0.06 -11.98 -10.43
N LEU A 266 -0.69 -13.07 -10.29
CA LEU A 266 -1.68 -13.22 -9.22
C LEU A 266 -1.04 -13.10 -7.83
N ARG A 267 0.11 -13.75 -7.62
CA ARG A 267 0.88 -13.64 -6.37
C ARG A 267 1.32 -12.22 -6.08
N ILE A 268 1.76 -11.47 -7.11
CA ILE A 268 2.15 -10.07 -6.94
C ILE A 268 0.92 -9.23 -6.59
N VAL A 269 -0.25 -9.52 -7.17
CA VAL A 269 -1.51 -8.83 -6.86
C VAL A 269 -1.95 -9.09 -5.41
N ASP A 270 -1.84 -10.30 -4.89
CA ASP A 270 -2.32 -10.58 -3.53
C ASP A 270 -1.29 -10.27 -2.45
N LEU A 271 -0.01 -10.52 -2.72
CA LEU A 271 1.08 -10.36 -1.75
C LEU A 271 1.85 -9.03 -1.90
N GLY A 272 1.72 -8.33 -3.03
CA GLY A 272 2.49 -7.12 -3.32
C GLY A 272 2.32 -6.03 -2.25
N LEU A 273 1.11 -5.84 -1.75
CA LEU A 273 0.84 -4.86 -0.70
C LEU A 273 1.57 -5.16 0.63
N LEU A 274 1.89 -6.43 0.91
CA LEU A 274 2.71 -6.79 2.07
C LEU A 274 4.14 -6.28 1.92
N GLY A 275 4.72 -6.42 0.73
CA GLY A 275 6.04 -5.87 0.41
C GLY A 275 6.08 -4.35 0.60
N PHE A 276 5.03 -3.66 0.14
CA PHE A 276 4.89 -2.21 0.34
C PHE A 276 4.89 -1.83 1.83
N VAL A 277 4.10 -2.52 2.66
CA VAL A 277 4.03 -2.27 4.10
C VAL A 277 5.38 -2.50 4.78
N PHE A 278 6.14 -3.54 4.40
CA PHE A 278 7.50 -3.75 4.93
C PHE A 278 8.44 -2.60 4.60
N ILE A 279 8.38 -2.03 3.39
CA ILE A 279 9.17 -0.86 3.01
C ILE A 279 8.83 0.32 3.95
N GLN A 280 7.55 0.54 4.26
CA GLN A 280 7.12 1.62 5.17
C GLN A 280 7.55 1.39 6.63
N LEU A 281 7.47 0.14 7.12
CA LEU A 281 7.98 -0.23 8.44
C LEU A 281 9.50 -0.05 8.52
N GLY A 282 10.23 -0.44 7.47
CA GLY A 282 11.67 -0.23 7.34
C GLY A 282 12.06 1.25 7.38
N MET A 283 11.30 2.10 6.66
CA MET A 283 11.49 3.55 6.72
C MET A 283 11.28 4.09 8.13
N LYS A 284 10.20 3.70 8.81
CA LYS A 284 9.93 4.13 10.19
C LYS A 284 11.04 3.70 11.14
N TRP A 285 11.54 2.47 11.03
CA TRP A 285 12.66 2.00 11.82
C TRP A 285 13.95 2.80 11.56
N ALA A 286 14.25 3.10 10.29
CA ALA A 286 15.41 3.88 9.92
C ALA A 286 15.35 5.31 10.50
N LEU A 287 14.18 5.94 10.47
CA LEU A 287 13.95 7.25 11.07
C LEU A 287 14.16 7.22 12.59
N LEU A 288 13.58 6.26 13.31
CA LEU A 288 13.77 6.13 14.76
C LEU A 288 15.24 5.89 15.15
N LYS A 289 15.97 5.11 14.34
CA LYS A 289 17.39 4.86 14.56
C LYS A 289 18.25 6.11 14.37
N ASP A 290 17.89 6.94 13.39
CA ASP A 290 18.55 8.23 13.15
C ASP A 290 18.32 9.19 14.33
N GLU A 291 17.07 9.28 14.80
CA GLU A 291 16.72 10.11 15.97
C GLU A 291 17.44 9.67 17.24
N GLU A 292 17.58 8.36 17.47
CA GLU A 292 18.35 7.85 18.60
C GLU A 292 19.83 8.29 18.54
N ARG A 293 20.43 8.30 17.33
CA ARG A 293 21.81 8.76 17.14
C ARG A 293 21.94 10.26 17.44
N GLU A 294 21.00 11.08 16.95
CA GLU A 294 20.96 12.51 17.26
C GLU A 294 20.88 12.77 18.77
N LEU A 295 20.01 12.03 19.47
CA LEU A 295 19.85 12.15 20.91
C LEU A 295 21.12 11.75 21.67
N LYS A 296 21.78 10.67 21.28
CA LYS A 296 23.07 10.25 21.88
C LYS A 296 24.16 11.31 21.68
N GLN A 297 24.28 11.87 20.47
CA GLN A 297 25.23 12.94 20.20
C GLN A 297 24.91 14.24 20.94
N ARG A 298 23.63 14.55 21.16
CA ARG A 298 23.22 15.71 21.98
C ARG A 298 23.59 15.50 23.44
N ARG A 299 23.35 14.31 24.00
CA ARG A 299 23.73 13.97 25.37
C ARG A 299 25.24 14.08 25.58
N GLN A 300 26.03 13.48 24.70
CA GLN A 300 27.50 13.57 24.73
C GLN A 300 27.98 15.03 24.75
N ARG A 301 27.44 15.89 23.88
CA ARG A 301 27.79 17.32 23.86
C ARG A 301 27.44 18.05 25.16
N ILE A 302 26.34 17.68 25.81
CA ILE A 302 25.95 18.27 27.10
C ILE A 302 26.91 17.79 28.19
N ASP A 303 27.22 16.49 28.22
CA ASP A 303 28.13 15.89 29.20
C ASP A 303 29.55 16.48 29.07
N ASP A 304 30.04 16.66 27.84
CA ASP A 304 31.32 17.31 27.55
C ASP A 304 31.33 18.78 28.01
N ALA A 305 30.25 19.53 27.76
CA ALA A 305 30.14 20.92 28.19
C ALA A 305 30.09 21.06 29.73
N ILE A 306 29.43 20.12 30.42
CA ILE A 306 29.41 20.04 31.88
C ILE A 306 30.82 19.74 32.40
N ALA A 307 31.53 18.78 31.80
CA ALA A 307 32.91 18.44 32.17
C ALA A 307 33.87 19.63 32.02
N VAL A 308 33.80 20.35 30.89
CA VAL A 308 34.60 21.58 30.67
C VAL A 308 34.28 22.67 31.69
N THR A 309 33.00 22.85 32.03
CA THR A 309 32.56 23.85 33.02
C THR A 309 33.02 23.49 34.44
N ASN A 310 33.03 22.21 34.80
CA ASN A 310 33.52 21.77 36.11
C ASN A 310 35.04 21.91 36.22
N ASN A 311 35.77 21.58 35.15
CA ASN A 311 37.23 21.75 35.10
C ASN A 311 37.64 23.22 35.21
N SER A 312 36.93 24.15 34.55
CA SER A 312 37.22 25.59 34.65
C SER A 312 36.99 26.14 36.06
N LYS A 313 35.95 25.69 36.77
CA LYS A 313 35.70 26.05 38.17
C LYS A 313 36.78 25.55 39.11
N SER A 314 37.26 24.32 38.91
CA SER A 314 38.33 23.74 39.75
C SER A 314 39.67 24.49 39.60
N GLY A 315 40.01 24.95 38.39
CA GLY A 315 41.21 25.74 38.15
C GLY A 315 41.17 27.12 38.82
N PHE A 316 39.99 27.73 38.95
CA PHE A 316 39.83 29.05 39.56
C PHE A 316 39.96 29.04 41.10
N GLN A 317 39.73 27.90 41.76
CA GLN A 317 39.92 27.76 43.21
C GLN A 317 41.37 27.43 43.62
N SER A 318 42.24 27.14 42.65
CA SER A 318 43.65 26.79 42.89
C SER A 318 44.62 27.98 42.81
N LYS A 319 44.10 29.19 42.59
CA LYS A 319 44.85 30.46 42.56
C LYS A 319 44.37 31.37 43.68
#